data_AF-A0A7M7HMN8-F1
#
_entry.id   AF-A0A7M7HMN8-F1
#
_cell.length_a   1.000
_cell.length_b   1.000
_cell.length_c   1.000
_cell.angle_alpha   90.00
_cell.angle_beta   90.00
_cell.angle_gamma   90.00
#
_symmetry.space_group_name_H-M   'P 1'
#
loop_
_entity.id
_entity.type
_entity.pdbx_description
1 polymer ?
#
loop_
_entity_poly.entity_id
_entity_poly.type
_entity_poly.pdbx_seq_one_letter_code
_entity_poly.pdbx_strand_id
1 'polypeptide(L)'
;MNEVMRNAKTFLGLVQTAKTDAAGHWNREAFQRAMQWAEYFEGVYKKLETKAEVVTKFSRGLEIISSQPGACSGPSPVTFADLKHSRRMLLKILLQNPYLSGELYSLVLDNYNSLSSSPEGLTGTDMLNQDATECSHAKAQRETLLGIKAFTSQAVERMEKRGHTDHTLDSNDMIDVEIQTDACILHQHLLHHLSKNRSSQSTLDYLHDKLEEIAQKPHGLEIISFAESHILSWENEEQREAEDSLGISAEIRCKQLLSDWLLKRVNIASANEIKDERKPP
;
A
#
# COMPACT_ATOMS: atom_id res chain seq x y z
N MET A 1 34.55 -17.69 6.75
CA MET A 1 33.77 -16.43 6.79
C MET A 1 33.54 -15.87 5.39
N ASN A 2 34.60 -15.68 4.59
CA ASN A 2 34.49 -15.11 3.24
C ASN A 2 33.50 -15.83 2.31
N GLU A 3 33.46 -17.17 2.35
CA GLU A 3 32.51 -17.94 1.55
C GLU A 3 31.06 -17.74 1.98
N VAL A 4 30.76 -17.75 3.28
CA VAL A 4 29.41 -17.51 3.79
C VAL A 4 28.93 -16.09 3.42
N MET A 5 29.85 -15.12 3.36
CA MET A 5 29.51 -13.76 2.92
C MET A 5 29.31 -13.62 1.42
N ARG A 6 30.09 -14.34 0.60
CA ARG A 6 29.82 -14.45 -0.83
C ARG A 6 28.44 -15.06 -1.06
N ASN A 7 28.10 -16.11 -0.32
CA ASN A 7 26.80 -16.75 -0.40
C ASN A 7 25.68 -15.80 0.04
N ALA A 8 25.92 -14.98 1.07
CA ALA A 8 24.93 -14.01 1.55
C ALA A 8 24.64 -12.95 0.48
N LYS A 9 25.68 -12.50 -0.24
CA LYS A 9 25.51 -11.62 -1.39
C LYS A 9 24.61 -12.24 -2.47
N THR A 10 24.82 -13.52 -2.79
CA THR A 10 23.98 -14.26 -3.76
C THR A 10 22.53 -14.33 -3.30
N PHE A 11 22.30 -14.72 -2.04
CA PHE A 11 20.93 -14.83 -1.50
C PHE A 11 20.23 -13.47 -1.42
N LEU A 12 20.92 -12.42 -0.97
CA LEU A 12 20.37 -11.07 -0.96
C LEU A 12 20.05 -10.60 -2.38
N GLY A 13 20.87 -10.93 -3.37
CA GLY A 13 20.56 -10.70 -4.78
C GLY A 13 19.24 -11.36 -5.21
N LEU A 14 19.02 -12.62 -4.83
CA LEU A 14 17.75 -13.33 -5.09
C LEU A 14 16.56 -12.68 -4.39
N VAL A 15 16.73 -12.26 -3.13
CA VAL A 15 15.70 -11.54 -2.37
C VAL A 15 15.35 -10.20 -3.03
N GLN A 16 16.32 -9.51 -3.64
CA GLN A 16 16.04 -8.30 -4.43
C GLN A 16 15.32 -8.62 -5.73
N THR A 17 15.79 -9.62 -6.48
CA THR A 17 15.11 -10.06 -7.71
C THR A 17 13.65 -10.45 -7.42
N ALA A 18 13.38 -11.09 -6.28
CA ALA A 18 12.05 -11.46 -5.83
C ALA A 18 11.11 -10.27 -5.58
N LYS A 19 11.59 -9.03 -5.52
CA LYS A 19 10.79 -7.79 -5.40
C LYS A 19 10.50 -7.11 -6.74
N THR A 20 11.11 -7.58 -7.82
CA THR A 20 11.06 -6.95 -9.14
C THR A 20 10.21 -7.76 -10.12
N ASP A 21 9.94 -7.19 -11.29
CA ASP A 21 9.29 -7.84 -12.43
C ASP A 21 10.08 -9.06 -12.95
N ALA A 22 11.39 -9.10 -12.73
CA ALA A 22 12.22 -10.28 -13.04
C ALA A 22 11.75 -11.55 -12.31
N ALA A 23 11.10 -11.44 -11.14
CA ALA A 23 10.51 -12.59 -10.45
C ALA A 23 9.36 -13.23 -11.23
N GLY A 24 8.65 -12.47 -12.07
CA GLY A 24 7.58 -12.98 -12.93
C GLY A 24 8.07 -14.00 -13.96
N HIS A 25 9.36 -13.98 -14.26
CA HIS A 25 10.03 -14.90 -15.20
C HIS A 25 10.63 -16.14 -14.51
N TRP A 26 10.46 -16.27 -13.19
CA TRP A 26 10.97 -17.43 -12.47
C TRP A 26 10.14 -18.67 -12.83
N ASN A 27 10.85 -19.72 -13.23
CA ASN A 27 10.28 -21.06 -13.33
C ASN A 27 10.39 -21.79 -11.98
N ARG A 28 9.78 -22.99 -11.91
CA ARG A 28 9.82 -23.85 -10.72
C ARG A 28 11.25 -24.13 -10.22
N GLU A 29 12.20 -24.30 -11.12
CA GLU A 29 13.60 -24.56 -10.76
C GLU A 29 14.29 -23.34 -10.13
N ALA A 30 14.05 -22.13 -10.67
CA ALA A 30 14.54 -20.89 -10.09
C ALA A 30 13.98 -20.67 -8.69
N PHE A 31 12.68 -20.91 -8.51
CA PHE A 31 12.03 -20.87 -7.21
C PHE A 31 12.65 -21.87 -6.22
N GLN A 32 12.81 -23.14 -6.63
CA GLN A 32 13.43 -24.17 -5.78
C GLN A 32 14.87 -23.80 -5.38
N ARG A 33 15.67 -23.27 -6.30
CA ARG A 33 17.02 -22.77 -5.99
C ARG A 33 16.98 -21.63 -4.98
N ALA A 34 16.03 -20.70 -5.10
CA ALA A 34 15.87 -19.63 -4.12
C ALA A 34 15.49 -20.17 -2.73
N MET A 35 14.61 -21.17 -2.67
CA MET A 35 14.25 -21.85 -1.42
C MET A 35 15.42 -22.60 -0.78
N GLN A 36 16.28 -23.25 -1.57
CA GLN A 36 17.50 -23.91 -1.07
C GLN A 36 18.49 -22.89 -0.46
N TRP A 37 18.63 -21.71 -1.08
CA TRP A 37 19.42 -20.64 -0.49
C TRP A 37 18.85 -20.15 0.84
N ALA A 38 17.53 -19.98 0.91
CA ALA A 38 16.87 -19.60 2.15
C ALA A 38 17.07 -20.66 3.26
N GLU A 39 16.92 -21.94 2.95
CA GLU A 39 17.19 -23.03 3.89
C GLU A 39 18.66 -23.07 4.35
N TYR A 40 19.59 -22.85 3.43
CA TYR A 40 21.01 -22.72 3.76
C TYR A 40 21.24 -21.62 4.80
N PHE A 41 20.60 -20.45 4.66
CA PHE A 41 20.75 -19.33 5.59
C PHE A 41 20.08 -19.55 6.94
N GLU A 42 18.98 -20.30 7.02
CA GLU A 42 18.45 -20.78 8.30
C GLU A 42 19.46 -21.70 9.01
N GLY A 43 20.13 -22.57 8.27
CA GLY A 43 21.21 -23.42 8.80
C GLY A 43 22.45 -22.63 9.23
N VAL A 44 22.82 -21.58 8.49
CA VAL A 44 23.90 -20.64 8.88
C VAL A 44 23.54 -19.92 10.17
N TYR A 45 22.31 -19.42 10.29
CA TYR A 45 21.83 -18.75 11.50
C TYR A 45 22.00 -19.66 12.73
N LYS A 46 21.46 -20.90 12.69
CA LYS A 46 21.58 -21.86 13.80
C LYS A 46 23.02 -22.16 14.20
N LYS A 47 23.96 -22.17 13.25
CA LYS A 47 25.40 -22.43 13.52
C LYS A 47 26.15 -21.25 14.10
N LEU A 48 25.64 -20.04 13.90
CA LEU A 48 26.32 -18.79 14.22
C LEU A 48 25.68 -18.03 15.39
N GLU A 49 24.40 -18.27 15.72
CA GLU A 49 23.64 -17.49 16.71
C GLU A 49 24.31 -17.42 18.09
N THR A 50 25.04 -18.48 18.49
CA THR A 50 25.75 -18.53 19.78
C THR A 50 27.13 -17.88 19.76
N LYS A 51 27.61 -17.38 18.61
CA LYS A 51 28.98 -16.88 18.40
C LYS A 51 28.97 -15.37 18.18
N ALA A 52 28.83 -14.60 19.25
CA ALA A 52 28.65 -13.14 19.23
C ALA A 52 29.65 -12.38 18.33
N GLU A 53 30.94 -12.71 18.38
CA GLU A 53 31.95 -12.07 17.53
C GLU A 53 31.72 -12.32 16.03
N VAL A 54 31.29 -13.54 15.68
CA VAL A 54 31.01 -13.91 14.29
C VAL A 54 29.72 -13.27 13.83
N VAL A 55 28.69 -13.23 14.67
CA VAL A 55 27.42 -12.52 14.41
C VAL A 55 27.66 -11.05 14.14
N THR A 56 28.51 -10.39 14.94
CA THR A 56 28.83 -8.97 14.75
C THR A 56 29.52 -8.71 13.41
N LYS A 57 30.52 -9.54 13.07
CA LYS A 57 31.22 -9.45 11.77
C LYS A 57 30.28 -9.74 10.60
N PHE A 58 29.37 -10.72 10.77
CA PHE A 58 28.39 -11.09 9.74
C PHE A 58 27.36 -9.98 9.51
N SER A 59 26.83 -9.40 10.59
CA SER A 59 25.82 -8.33 10.54
C SER A 59 26.39 -7.11 9.84
N ARG A 60 27.63 -6.71 10.15
CA ARG A 60 28.32 -5.64 9.44
C ARG A 60 28.51 -5.96 7.95
N GLY A 61 28.78 -7.22 7.62
CA GLY A 61 28.86 -7.68 6.23
C GLY A 61 27.52 -7.55 5.50
N LEU A 62 26.41 -7.92 6.14
CA LEU A 62 25.07 -7.75 5.61
C LEU A 62 24.72 -6.28 5.38
N GLU A 63 25.02 -5.40 6.34
CA GLU A 63 24.81 -3.95 6.21
C GLU A 63 25.56 -3.37 5.01
N ILE A 64 26.82 -3.77 4.81
CA ILE A 64 27.62 -3.35 3.65
C ILE A 64 26.99 -3.84 2.34
N ILE A 65 26.47 -5.08 2.30
CA ILE A 65 25.82 -5.61 1.10
C ILE A 65 24.51 -4.87 0.84
N SER A 66 23.68 -4.66 1.85
CA SER A 66 22.37 -3.99 1.73
C SER A 66 22.48 -2.51 1.41
N SER A 67 23.61 -1.85 1.70
CA SER A 67 23.87 -0.45 1.37
C SER A 67 24.42 -0.24 -0.05
N GLN A 68 24.71 -1.30 -0.81
CA GLN A 68 25.17 -1.15 -2.19
C GLN A 68 24.03 -0.62 -3.10
N PRO A 69 24.32 0.24 -4.09
CA PRO A 69 23.33 0.69 -5.05
C PRO A 69 22.65 -0.51 -5.74
N GLY A 70 21.32 -0.57 -5.68
CA GLY A 70 20.51 -1.68 -6.22
C GLY A 70 20.36 -2.89 -5.30
N ALA A 71 20.94 -2.89 -4.09
CA ALA A 71 20.87 -4.01 -3.16
C ALA A 71 19.68 -3.96 -2.18
N CYS A 72 18.88 -2.90 -2.18
CA CYS A 72 17.63 -2.79 -1.42
C CYS A 72 16.71 -1.71 -2.00
N SER A 73 15.65 -2.11 -2.72
CA SER A 73 14.53 -1.20 -3.05
C SER A 73 13.38 -1.29 -2.05
N GLY A 74 13.64 -1.77 -0.82
CA GLY A 74 12.64 -1.94 0.24
C GLY A 74 12.99 -1.20 1.52
N PRO A 75 12.02 -0.97 2.42
CA PRO A 75 12.14 -0.04 3.54
C PRO A 75 13.13 -0.46 4.64
N SER A 76 13.58 -1.72 4.68
CA SER A 76 14.53 -2.21 5.69
C SER A 76 15.60 -3.13 5.10
N PRO A 77 16.88 -2.98 5.51
CA PRO A 77 17.94 -3.93 5.18
C PRO A 77 17.72 -5.27 5.88
N VAL A 78 18.22 -6.35 5.28
CA VAL A 78 18.15 -7.70 5.86
C VAL A 78 19.17 -7.81 6.99
N THR A 79 18.70 -8.14 8.18
CA THR A 79 19.51 -8.31 9.39
C THR A 79 19.92 -9.76 9.60
N PHE A 80 20.85 -10.02 10.53
CA PHE A 80 21.19 -11.39 10.91
C PHE A 80 20.00 -12.15 11.52
N ALA A 81 19.12 -11.46 12.26
CA ALA A 81 17.94 -12.07 12.86
C ALA A 81 16.95 -12.57 11.81
N ASP A 82 16.83 -11.87 10.69
CA ASP A 82 15.94 -12.27 9.58
C ASP A 82 16.35 -13.62 8.97
N LEU A 83 17.63 -13.99 9.07
CA LEU A 83 18.13 -15.25 8.53
C LEU A 83 17.52 -16.47 9.22
N LYS A 84 17.10 -16.33 10.48
CA LYS A 84 16.37 -17.36 11.23
C LYS A 84 15.12 -17.85 10.51
N HIS A 85 14.49 -16.96 9.74
CA HIS A 85 13.23 -17.20 9.05
C HIS A 85 13.35 -16.91 7.54
N SER A 86 14.52 -17.21 6.96
CA SER A 86 14.83 -16.88 5.57
C SER A 86 13.81 -17.41 4.56
N ARG A 87 13.30 -18.64 4.74
CA ARG A 87 12.30 -19.21 3.81
C ARG A 87 11.00 -18.43 3.86
N ARG A 88 10.52 -18.15 5.07
CA ARG A 88 9.31 -17.36 5.30
C ARG A 88 9.46 -15.95 4.72
N MET A 89 10.57 -15.29 4.99
CA MET A 89 10.89 -13.96 4.48
C MET A 89 10.82 -13.95 2.94
N LEU A 90 11.46 -14.92 2.27
CA LEU A 90 11.43 -15.03 0.81
C LEU A 90 10.01 -15.22 0.27
N LEU A 91 9.22 -16.13 0.87
CA LEU A 91 7.86 -16.39 0.43
C LEU A 91 6.94 -15.17 0.64
N LYS A 92 7.07 -14.48 1.77
CA LYS A 92 6.33 -13.23 2.03
C LYS A 92 6.61 -12.17 0.96
N ILE A 93 7.89 -12.00 0.60
CA ILE A 93 8.31 -11.08 -0.46
C ILE A 93 7.70 -11.48 -1.81
N LEU A 94 7.70 -12.77 -2.15
CA LEU A 94 7.12 -13.26 -3.39
C LEU A 94 5.59 -13.09 -3.43
N LEU A 95 4.88 -13.31 -2.31
CA LEU A 95 3.43 -13.07 -2.21
C LEU A 95 3.07 -11.59 -2.38
N GLN A 96 3.94 -10.69 -1.91
CA GLN A 96 3.79 -9.25 -2.07
C GLN A 96 4.20 -8.78 -3.48
N ASN A 97 4.81 -9.64 -4.30
CA ASN A 97 5.24 -9.28 -5.64
C ASN A 97 4.06 -9.34 -6.62
N PRO A 98 3.67 -8.21 -7.23
CA PRO A 98 2.52 -8.14 -8.12
C PRO A 98 2.80 -8.64 -9.54
N TYR A 99 4.04 -8.93 -9.88
CA TYR A 99 4.45 -9.46 -11.19
C TYR A 99 4.55 -10.99 -11.20
N LEU A 100 4.21 -11.65 -10.09
CA LEU A 100 4.30 -13.09 -9.97
C LEU A 100 3.29 -13.78 -10.92
N SER A 101 3.72 -14.79 -11.65
CA SER A 101 2.82 -15.59 -12.49
C SER A 101 1.84 -16.41 -11.63
N GLY A 102 0.65 -16.71 -12.16
CA GLY A 102 -0.36 -17.47 -11.40
C GLY A 102 0.11 -18.86 -10.96
N GLU A 103 0.92 -19.54 -11.79
CA GLU A 103 1.53 -20.83 -11.44
C GLU A 103 2.51 -20.66 -10.27
N LEU A 104 3.39 -19.67 -10.34
CA LEU A 104 4.37 -19.42 -9.30
C LEU A 104 3.71 -18.96 -8.00
N TYR A 105 2.64 -18.17 -8.09
CA TYR A 105 1.85 -17.72 -6.94
C TYR A 105 1.22 -18.89 -6.20
N SER A 106 0.65 -19.84 -6.94
CA SER A 106 0.11 -21.08 -6.37
C SER A 106 1.21 -21.89 -5.66
N LEU A 107 2.38 -22.03 -6.31
CA LEU A 107 3.52 -22.72 -5.72
C LEU A 107 4.04 -22.06 -4.44
N VAL A 108 4.09 -20.72 -4.42
CA VAL A 108 4.48 -19.94 -3.23
C VAL A 108 3.48 -20.17 -2.11
N LEU A 109 2.17 -20.11 -2.40
CA LEU A 109 1.12 -20.38 -1.41
C LEU A 109 1.23 -21.79 -0.81
N ASP A 110 1.44 -22.83 -1.63
CA ASP A 110 1.57 -24.21 -1.15
C ASP A 110 2.74 -24.37 -0.18
N ASN A 111 3.89 -23.78 -0.52
CA ASN A 111 5.08 -23.81 0.33
C ASN A 111 4.89 -22.99 1.61
N TYR A 112 4.19 -21.85 1.50
CA TYR A 112 3.89 -20.99 2.62
C TYR A 112 2.96 -21.65 3.64
N ASN A 113 1.91 -22.31 3.16
CA ASN A 113 1.01 -23.11 4.00
C ASN A 113 1.75 -24.29 4.66
N SER A 114 2.65 -24.95 3.93
CA SER A 114 3.46 -26.06 4.46
C SER A 114 4.42 -25.63 5.57
N LEU A 115 4.88 -24.38 5.57
CA LEU A 115 5.70 -23.83 6.66
C LEU A 115 4.88 -23.53 7.92
N SER A 116 3.59 -23.21 7.77
CA SER A 116 2.69 -22.89 8.89
C SER A 116 2.23 -24.12 9.68
N SER A 117 2.27 -25.31 9.08
CA SER A 117 1.87 -26.58 9.70
C SER A 117 3.00 -27.30 10.45
N SER A 118 4.17 -26.69 10.59
CA SER A 118 5.28 -27.25 11.35
C SER A 118 4.97 -27.27 12.86
N PRO A 119 5.15 -28.41 13.56
CA PRO A 119 4.71 -28.61 14.96
C PRO A 119 5.53 -27.84 16.03
N GLU A 120 6.49 -27.00 15.65
CA GLU A 120 7.41 -26.33 16.58
C GLU A 120 6.93 -24.99 17.16
N GLY A 121 5.66 -24.59 17.02
CA GLY A 121 5.17 -23.47 17.82
C GLY A 121 3.79 -22.94 17.51
N LEU A 122 3.06 -22.61 18.58
CA LEU A 122 1.79 -21.87 18.68
C LEU A 122 1.80 -20.47 18.00
N THR A 123 2.84 -20.14 17.22
CA THR A 123 3.06 -18.85 16.54
C THR A 123 2.82 -18.91 15.03
N GLY A 124 2.62 -20.10 14.44
CA GLY A 124 2.50 -20.28 12.98
C GLY A 124 1.30 -19.54 12.37
N THR A 125 0.13 -19.69 12.97
CA THR A 125 -1.15 -19.13 12.50
C THR A 125 -1.24 -17.61 12.71
N ASP A 126 -0.80 -17.12 13.86
CA ASP A 126 -0.82 -15.68 14.18
C ASP A 126 0.10 -14.89 13.25
N MET A 127 1.29 -15.42 12.98
CA MET A 127 2.19 -14.79 12.04
C MET A 127 1.68 -14.91 10.59
N LEU A 128 0.98 -15.99 10.21
CA LEU A 128 0.37 -16.12 8.87
C LEU A 128 -0.73 -15.08 8.67
N ASN A 129 -1.57 -14.87 9.68
CA ASN A 129 -2.57 -13.81 9.69
C ASN A 129 -1.89 -12.44 9.59
N GLN A 130 -0.81 -12.21 10.33
CA GLN A 130 -0.04 -10.97 10.24
C GLN A 130 0.50 -10.75 8.82
N ASP A 131 1.15 -11.75 8.23
CA ASP A 131 1.70 -11.64 6.88
C ASP A 131 0.60 -11.48 5.81
N ALA A 132 -0.57 -12.11 5.98
CA ALA A 132 -1.74 -11.93 5.12
C ALA A 132 -2.30 -10.51 5.22
N THR A 133 -2.38 -9.94 6.43
CA THR A 133 -2.82 -8.55 6.64
C THR A 133 -1.85 -7.54 6.04
N GLU A 134 -0.54 -7.78 6.15
CA GLU A 134 0.48 -6.96 5.51
C GLU A 134 0.44 -7.06 3.98
N CYS A 135 0.23 -8.27 3.43
CA CYS A 135 0.07 -8.46 1.99
C CYS A 135 -1.19 -7.76 1.46
N SER A 136 -2.31 -7.89 2.19
CA SER A 136 -3.55 -7.17 1.88
C SER A 136 -3.35 -5.64 1.93
N HIS A 137 -2.60 -5.13 2.90
CA HIS A 137 -2.28 -3.72 3.01
C HIS A 137 -1.42 -3.24 1.83
N ALA A 138 -0.36 -3.97 1.48
CA ALA A 138 0.51 -3.65 0.35
C ALA A 138 -0.26 -3.68 -0.98
N LYS A 139 -1.17 -4.64 -1.16
CA LYS A 139 -2.06 -4.71 -2.34
C LYS A 139 -2.98 -3.49 -2.40
N ALA A 140 -3.64 -3.13 -1.30
CA ALA A 140 -4.51 -1.96 -1.25
C ALA A 140 -3.74 -0.66 -1.57
N GLN A 141 -2.53 -0.49 -1.01
CA GLN A 141 -1.67 0.66 -1.32
C GLN A 141 -1.27 0.72 -2.80
N ARG A 142 -0.96 -0.42 -3.42
CA ARG A 142 -0.63 -0.49 -4.84
C ARG A 142 -1.82 -0.09 -5.70
N GLU A 143 -3.02 -0.60 -5.42
CA GLU A 143 -4.23 -0.23 -6.16
C GLU A 143 -4.50 1.28 -6.05
N THR A 144 -4.33 1.85 -4.85
CA THR A 144 -4.37 3.29 -4.62
C THR A 144 -3.40 4.05 -5.54
N LEU A 145 -2.13 3.65 -5.56
CA LEU A 145 -1.09 4.29 -6.37
C LEU A 145 -1.34 4.13 -7.89
N LEU A 146 -1.86 2.97 -8.32
CA LEU A 146 -2.24 2.76 -9.71
C LEU A 146 -3.42 3.64 -10.12
N GLY A 147 -4.42 3.82 -9.24
CA GLY A 147 -5.52 4.75 -9.43
C GLY A 147 -5.02 6.20 -9.60
N ILE A 148 -4.14 6.66 -8.70
CA ILE A 148 -3.52 7.99 -8.79
C ILE A 148 -2.72 8.13 -10.10
N LYS A 149 -1.95 7.10 -10.49
CA LYS A 149 -1.18 7.11 -11.74
C LYS A 149 -2.08 7.19 -12.99
N ALA A 150 -3.15 6.40 -13.05
CA ALA A 150 -4.09 6.43 -14.16
C ALA A 150 -4.77 7.80 -14.25
N PHE A 151 -5.17 8.35 -13.10
CA PHE A 151 -5.77 9.68 -13.01
C PHE A 151 -4.82 10.78 -13.50
N THR A 152 -3.59 10.83 -12.97
CA THR A 152 -2.58 11.81 -13.39
C THR A 152 -2.24 11.69 -14.87
N SER A 153 -2.16 10.46 -15.42
CA SER A 153 -1.95 10.24 -16.85
C SER A 153 -3.12 10.80 -17.68
N GLN A 154 -4.36 10.58 -17.24
CA GLN A 154 -5.54 11.11 -17.91
C GLN A 154 -5.63 12.64 -17.82
N ALA A 155 -5.24 13.24 -16.69
CA ALA A 155 -5.17 14.69 -16.54
C ALA A 155 -4.12 15.29 -17.50
N VAL A 156 -2.94 14.67 -17.61
CA VAL A 156 -1.89 15.07 -18.56
C VAL A 156 -2.39 14.97 -20.01
N GLU A 157 -3.03 13.88 -20.41
CA GLU A 157 -3.60 13.76 -21.75
C GLU A 157 -4.67 14.82 -22.05
N ARG A 158 -5.49 15.20 -21.06
CA ARG A 158 -6.48 16.28 -21.21
C ARG A 158 -5.79 17.64 -21.38
N MET A 159 -4.70 17.89 -20.66
CA MET A 159 -3.89 19.10 -20.83
C MET A 159 -3.23 19.14 -22.23
N GLU A 160 -2.65 18.03 -22.69
CA GLU A 160 -2.03 17.95 -24.03
C GLU A 160 -3.05 18.16 -25.16
N LYS A 161 -4.27 17.63 -25.01
CA LYS A 161 -5.37 17.86 -25.96
C LYS A 161 -5.88 19.31 -25.95
N ARG A 162 -5.76 20.02 -24.83
CA ARG A 162 -6.08 21.46 -24.73
C ARG A 162 -4.95 22.36 -25.26
N GLY A 163 -3.70 21.89 -25.22
CA GLY A 163 -2.50 22.63 -25.65
C GLY A 163 -2.28 22.78 -27.17
N HIS A 164 -3.24 22.42 -28.03
CA HIS A 164 -3.18 22.77 -29.46
C HIS A 164 -3.71 24.16 -29.79
N THR A 165 -4.16 24.93 -28.79
CA THR A 165 -4.32 26.38 -28.89
C THR A 165 -3.24 27.03 -28.03
N ASP A 166 -2.25 27.60 -28.71
CA ASP A 166 -1.15 28.42 -28.18
C ASP A 166 -1.62 29.37 -27.07
N HIS A 167 -1.16 29.16 -25.83
CA HIS A 167 -0.76 30.18 -24.86
C HIS A 167 -0.29 29.53 -23.54
N THR A 168 0.60 30.23 -22.86
CA THR A 168 1.17 29.96 -21.52
C THR A 168 0.18 29.30 -20.55
N LEU A 169 0.55 28.15 -19.98
CA LEU A 169 -0.15 27.48 -18.88
C LEU A 169 -0.52 28.51 -17.82
N ASP A 170 -1.81 28.82 -17.71
CA ASP A 170 -2.33 29.74 -16.70
C ASP A 170 -2.26 29.05 -15.33
N SER A 171 -1.93 29.80 -14.29
CA SER A 171 -1.76 29.28 -12.92
C SER A 171 -2.98 28.52 -12.40
N ASN A 172 -4.15 28.76 -13.00
CA ASN A 172 -5.42 28.14 -12.66
C ASN A 172 -5.49 26.65 -13.05
N ASP A 173 -4.88 26.24 -14.18
CA ASP A 173 -4.93 24.84 -14.61
C ASP A 173 -4.12 23.91 -13.67
N MET A 174 -3.04 24.41 -13.06
CA MET A 174 -2.28 23.67 -12.05
C MET A 174 -3.06 23.47 -10.75
N ILE A 175 -3.82 24.49 -10.33
CA ILE A 175 -4.66 24.43 -9.12
C ILE A 175 -5.76 23.38 -9.30
N ASP A 176 -6.37 23.31 -10.48
CA ASP A 176 -7.39 22.30 -10.78
C ASP A 176 -6.84 20.86 -10.70
N VAL A 177 -5.63 20.61 -11.21
CA VAL A 177 -5.00 19.27 -11.13
C VAL A 177 -4.67 18.89 -9.68
N GLU A 178 -4.22 19.84 -8.87
CA GLU A 178 -3.94 19.64 -7.44
C GLU A 178 -5.22 19.28 -6.68
N ILE A 179 -6.28 20.08 -6.82
CA ILE A 179 -7.58 19.84 -6.18
C ILE A 179 -8.12 18.45 -6.54
N GLN A 180 -8.03 18.07 -7.81
CA GLN A 180 -8.52 16.78 -8.28
C GLN A 180 -7.72 15.60 -7.73
N THR A 181 -6.39 15.73 -7.68
CA THR A 181 -5.50 14.69 -7.15
C THR A 181 -5.76 14.49 -5.66
N ASP A 182 -5.88 15.57 -4.90
CA ASP A 182 -6.15 15.51 -3.46
C ASP A 182 -7.55 14.96 -3.17
N ALA A 183 -8.54 15.27 -4.01
CA ALA A 183 -9.89 14.71 -3.90
C ALA A 183 -9.90 13.20 -4.12
N CYS A 184 -9.10 12.69 -5.07
CA CYS A 184 -8.92 11.25 -5.27
C CYS A 184 -8.29 10.57 -4.04
N ILE A 185 -7.25 11.17 -3.48
CA ILE A 185 -6.57 10.65 -2.28
C ILE A 185 -7.55 10.62 -1.10
N LEU A 186 -8.29 11.71 -0.89
CA LEU A 186 -9.33 11.78 0.15
C LEU A 186 -10.35 10.67 -0.03
N HIS A 187 -10.90 10.49 -1.23
CA HIS A 187 -11.90 9.46 -1.47
C HIS A 187 -11.38 8.04 -1.16
N GLN A 188 -10.18 7.70 -1.64
CA GLN A 188 -9.58 6.39 -1.35
C GLN A 188 -9.33 6.20 0.14
N HIS A 189 -8.94 7.26 0.86
CA HIS A 189 -8.80 7.22 2.32
C HIS A 189 -10.14 6.89 3.00
N LEU A 190 -11.22 7.56 2.59
CA LEU A 190 -12.56 7.31 3.13
C LEU A 190 -13.02 5.88 2.83
N LEU A 191 -12.87 5.40 1.60
CA LEU A 191 -13.21 4.03 1.21
C LEU A 191 -12.43 3.00 2.04
N HIS A 192 -11.14 3.22 2.27
CA HIS A 192 -10.31 2.33 3.07
C HIS A 192 -10.87 2.16 4.49
N HIS A 193 -11.22 3.28 5.13
CA HIS A 193 -11.72 3.26 6.50
C HIS A 193 -13.15 2.72 6.61
N LEU A 194 -14.00 2.98 5.62
CA LEU A 194 -15.40 2.53 5.61
C LEU A 194 -15.56 1.06 5.17
N SER A 195 -14.63 0.53 4.38
CA SER A 195 -14.62 -0.88 3.96
C SER A 195 -14.10 -1.81 5.05
N LYS A 196 -13.04 -1.41 5.78
CA LYS A 196 -12.40 -2.27 6.80
C LYS A 196 -13.14 -2.29 8.13
N ASN A 197 -13.71 -1.16 8.53
CA ASN A 197 -14.42 -1.06 9.80
C ASN A 197 -15.92 -1.13 9.54
N ARG A 198 -16.62 -2.04 10.24
CA ARG A 198 -18.09 -2.02 10.30
C ARG A 198 -18.53 -0.74 11.03
N SER A 199 -18.53 0.39 10.32
CA SER A 199 -19.05 1.71 10.70
C SER A 199 -19.03 1.99 12.21
N SER A 200 -17.90 1.83 12.89
CA SER A 200 -17.82 2.16 14.31
C SER A 200 -17.94 3.66 14.46
N GLN A 201 -18.66 4.13 15.50
CA GLN A 201 -18.78 5.56 15.77
C GLN A 201 -17.40 6.24 15.83
N SER A 202 -16.41 5.56 16.43
CA SER A 202 -15.03 6.04 16.48
C SER A 202 -14.38 6.27 15.11
N THR A 203 -14.71 5.44 14.11
CA THR A 203 -14.21 5.61 12.74
C THR A 203 -14.86 6.84 12.11
N LEU A 204 -16.17 7.02 12.30
CA LEU A 204 -16.89 8.17 11.78
C LEU A 204 -16.37 9.47 12.41
N ASP A 205 -16.20 9.50 13.73
CA ASP A 205 -15.68 10.67 14.46
C ASP A 205 -14.28 11.06 13.93
N TYR A 206 -13.39 10.08 13.75
CA TYR A 206 -12.07 10.29 13.15
C TYR A 206 -12.15 10.88 11.73
N LEU A 207 -13.05 10.34 10.88
CA LEU A 207 -13.21 10.84 9.52
C LEU A 207 -13.81 12.25 9.50
N HIS A 208 -14.74 12.57 10.40
CA HIS A 208 -15.27 13.91 10.58
C HIS A 208 -14.17 14.91 10.94
N ASP A 209 -13.31 14.56 11.91
CA ASP A 209 -12.17 15.40 12.31
C ASP A 209 -11.18 15.61 11.16
N LYS A 210 -10.96 14.59 10.32
CA LYS A 210 -10.10 14.72 9.15
C LYS A 210 -10.68 15.60 8.05
N LEU A 211 -11.98 15.51 7.79
CA LEU A 211 -12.67 16.42 6.88
C LEU A 211 -12.62 17.86 7.40
N GLU A 212 -12.72 18.06 8.71
CA GLU A 212 -12.52 19.36 9.36
C GLU A 212 -11.12 19.92 9.16
N GLU A 213 -10.08 19.09 9.35
CA GLU A 213 -8.68 19.46 9.11
C GLU A 213 -8.44 19.84 7.64
N ILE A 214 -9.00 19.09 6.69
CA ILE A 214 -8.86 19.36 5.25
C ILE A 214 -9.55 20.67 4.89
N ALA A 215 -10.77 20.90 5.40
CA ALA A 215 -11.53 22.12 5.12
C ALA A 215 -10.84 23.41 5.59
N GLN A 216 -9.90 23.32 6.54
CA GLN A 216 -9.10 24.45 7.00
C GLN A 216 -7.90 24.77 6.09
N LYS A 217 -7.57 23.90 5.14
CA LYS A 217 -6.47 24.09 4.18
C LYS A 217 -6.94 24.91 2.97
N PRO A 218 -6.01 25.56 2.23
CA PRO A 218 -6.33 26.17 0.95
C PRO A 218 -7.01 25.15 0.03
N HIS A 219 -8.10 25.56 -0.63
CA HIS A 219 -8.91 24.72 -1.52
C HIS A 219 -9.55 23.48 -0.86
N GLY A 220 -9.55 23.39 0.47
CA GLY A 220 -10.03 22.20 1.19
C GLY A 220 -11.50 21.86 0.96
N LEU A 221 -12.35 22.88 0.84
CA LEU A 221 -13.78 22.68 0.56
C LEU A 221 -14.01 22.23 -0.88
N GLU A 222 -13.24 22.77 -1.82
CA GLU A 222 -13.25 22.38 -3.23
C GLU A 222 -12.79 20.93 -3.40
N ILE A 223 -11.75 20.50 -2.67
CA ILE A 223 -11.30 19.11 -2.62
C ILE A 223 -12.41 18.18 -2.12
N ILE A 224 -13.07 18.54 -1.01
CA ILE A 224 -14.15 17.72 -0.41
C ILE A 224 -15.37 17.66 -1.35
N SER A 225 -15.76 18.78 -1.95
CA SER A 225 -16.87 18.85 -2.90
C SER A 225 -16.56 18.09 -4.20
N PHE A 226 -15.33 18.18 -4.68
CA PHE A 226 -14.89 17.44 -5.86
C PHE A 226 -14.92 15.93 -5.57
N ALA A 227 -14.42 15.53 -4.40
CA ALA A 227 -14.45 14.13 -3.96
C ALA A 227 -15.89 13.60 -3.93
N GLU A 228 -16.86 14.34 -3.37
CA GLU A 228 -18.27 13.93 -3.29
C GLU A 228 -18.92 13.76 -4.67
N SER A 229 -18.72 14.73 -5.56
CA SER A 229 -19.34 14.77 -6.89
C SER A 229 -18.82 13.68 -7.82
N HIS A 230 -17.55 13.26 -7.65
CA HIS A 230 -16.90 12.33 -8.57
C HIS A 230 -16.97 10.85 -8.14
N ILE A 231 -17.47 10.52 -6.94
CA ILE A 231 -17.68 9.13 -6.50
C ILE A 231 -18.51 8.34 -7.51
N LEU A 232 -19.54 8.96 -8.09
CA LEU A 232 -20.41 8.31 -9.08
C LEU A 232 -19.77 8.17 -10.47
N SER A 233 -18.69 8.90 -10.75
CA SER A 233 -18.01 8.87 -12.05
C SER A 233 -16.88 7.84 -12.13
N TRP A 234 -16.46 7.29 -10.98
CA TRP A 234 -15.38 6.31 -10.88
C TRP A 234 -15.86 4.87 -10.89
N GLU A 235 -17.18 4.64 -10.93
CA GLU A 235 -17.73 3.32 -11.15
C GLU A 235 -17.37 2.83 -12.56
N ASN A 236 -16.35 1.97 -12.65
CA ASN A 236 -16.22 1.10 -13.80
C ASN A 236 -17.38 0.11 -13.77
N GLU A 237 -18.08 0.00 -14.90
CA GLU A 237 -19.26 -0.87 -15.08
C GLU A 237 -18.97 -2.35 -14.73
N GLU A 238 -17.71 -2.77 -14.77
CA GLU A 238 -17.24 -4.12 -14.38
C GLU A 238 -17.26 -4.41 -12.87
N GLN A 239 -17.27 -3.41 -11.97
CA GLN A 239 -17.27 -3.65 -10.51
C GLN A 239 -18.67 -3.80 -9.91
N ARG A 240 -19.73 -3.40 -10.62
CA ARG A 240 -21.13 -3.51 -10.14
C ARG A 240 -21.62 -4.96 -10.01
N GLU A 241 -21.12 -5.89 -10.82
CA GLU A 241 -21.64 -7.27 -10.83
C GLU A 241 -21.11 -8.14 -9.66
N ALA A 242 -20.06 -7.71 -8.97
CA ALA A 242 -19.43 -8.51 -7.91
C ALA A 242 -19.92 -8.16 -6.48
N GLU A 243 -20.45 -6.96 -6.24
CA GLU A 243 -20.71 -6.46 -4.87
C GLU A 243 -22.19 -6.57 -4.41
N ASP A 244 -23.13 -6.92 -5.29
CA ASP A 244 -24.58 -6.83 -5.05
C ASP A 244 -25.15 -7.84 -4.01
N SER A 245 -24.31 -8.63 -3.34
CA SER A 245 -24.74 -9.67 -2.39
C SER A 245 -24.49 -9.36 -0.90
N LEU A 246 -23.77 -8.29 -0.54
CA LEU A 246 -23.26 -8.09 0.83
C LEU A 246 -23.36 -6.63 1.35
N GLY A 247 -24.58 -6.11 1.44
CA GLY A 247 -24.85 -4.88 2.18
C GLY A 247 -24.40 -3.59 1.48
N ILE A 248 -24.70 -2.45 2.11
CA ILE A 248 -24.46 -1.12 1.53
C ILE A 248 -22.96 -0.96 1.19
N SER A 249 -22.64 -0.87 -0.10
CA SER A 249 -21.27 -0.71 -0.61
C SER A 249 -20.56 0.45 0.12
N ALA A 250 -19.26 0.27 0.37
CA ALA A 250 -18.44 1.28 1.04
C ALA A 250 -18.48 2.64 0.29
N GLU A 251 -18.71 2.61 -1.02
CA GLU A 251 -18.88 3.79 -1.87
C GLU A 251 -20.14 4.59 -1.51
N ILE A 252 -21.28 3.91 -1.33
CA ILE A 252 -22.54 4.56 -0.91
C ILE A 252 -22.34 5.22 0.46
N ARG A 253 -21.67 4.54 1.39
CA ARG A 253 -21.36 5.08 2.73
C ARG A 253 -20.40 6.27 2.65
N CYS A 254 -19.41 6.21 1.77
CA CYS A 254 -18.47 7.30 1.53
C CYS A 254 -19.18 8.55 1.01
N LYS A 255 -20.07 8.36 0.03
CA LYS A 255 -20.89 9.45 -0.51
C LYS A 255 -21.79 10.05 0.55
N GLN A 256 -22.53 9.22 1.29
CA GLN A 256 -23.41 9.68 2.37
C GLN A 256 -22.65 10.51 3.42
N LEU A 257 -21.47 10.03 3.85
CA LEU A 257 -20.63 10.75 4.80
C LEU A 257 -20.25 12.15 4.30
N LEU A 258 -19.80 12.25 3.04
CA LEU A 258 -19.41 13.53 2.44
C LEU A 258 -20.61 14.47 2.28
N SER A 259 -21.74 13.98 1.76
CA SER A 259 -22.95 14.78 1.58
C SER A 259 -23.48 15.29 2.92
N ASP A 260 -23.56 14.44 3.94
CA ASP A 260 -24.03 14.82 5.29
C ASP A 260 -23.10 15.85 5.95
N TRP A 261 -21.79 15.66 5.78
CA TRP A 261 -20.78 16.58 6.29
C TRP A 261 -20.91 17.97 5.65
N LEU A 262 -20.99 18.03 4.31
CA LEU A 262 -21.16 19.27 3.55
C LEU A 262 -22.46 19.99 3.92
N LEU A 263 -23.58 19.25 4.01
CA LEU A 263 -24.87 19.81 4.39
C LEU A 263 -24.84 20.42 5.79
N LYS A 264 -24.20 19.75 6.76
CA LYS A 264 -24.02 20.28 8.12
C LYS A 264 -23.23 21.58 8.12
N ARG A 265 -22.19 21.70 7.29
CA ARG A 265 -21.38 22.92 7.18
C ARG A 265 -22.16 24.09 6.59
N VAL A 266 -22.89 23.86 5.49
CA VAL A 266 -23.72 24.90 4.86
C VAL A 266 -24.73 25.45 5.88
N ASN A 267 -25.40 24.57 6.63
CA ASN A 267 -26.35 24.97 7.66
C ASN A 267 -25.71 25.81 8.79
N ILE A 268 -24.49 25.48 9.20
CA ILE A 268 -23.74 26.25 10.22
C ILE A 268 -23.37 27.64 9.68
N ALA A 269 -22.90 27.72 8.43
CA ALA A 269 -22.55 28.99 7.79
C ALA A 269 -23.78 29.92 7.70
N SER A 270 -24.91 29.43 7.18
CA SER A 270 -26.15 30.21 7.09
C SER A 270 -26.67 30.66 8.46
N ALA A 271 -26.52 29.82 9.50
CA ALA A 271 -26.94 30.19 10.86
C ALA A 271 -26.07 31.29 11.49
N ASN A 272 -24.80 31.40 11.08
CA ASN A 272 -23.88 32.44 11.56
C ASN A 272 -24.11 33.78 10.85
N GLU A 273 -24.41 33.77 9.55
CA GLU A 273 -24.76 34.98 8.78
C GLU A 273 -26.03 35.66 9.35
N ILE A 274 -27.07 34.88 9.63
CA ILE A 274 -28.32 35.39 10.22
C ILE A 274 -28.10 36.00 11.62
N LYS A 275 -27.08 35.56 12.36
CA LYS A 275 -26.76 36.11 13.69
C LYS A 275 -25.99 37.42 13.61
N ASP A 276 -25.17 37.61 12.58
CA ASP A 276 -24.40 38.85 12.42
C ASP A 276 -25.28 39.99 11.89
N GLU A 277 -26.27 39.71 11.04
CA GLU A 277 -27.30 40.69 10.64
C GLU A 277 -28.20 41.18 11.78
N ARG A 278 -28.22 40.47 12.92
CA ARG A 278 -29.03 40.82 14.09
C ARG A 278 -28.27 41.58 15.18
N LYS A 279 -26.97 41.88 15.00
CA LYS A 279 -26.27 42.79 15.91
C LYS A 279 -26.68 44.23 15.58
N PRO A 280 -27.27 44.97 16.53
CA PRO A 280 -27.51 46.40 16.32
C PRO A 280 -26.18 47.15 16.18
N PRO A 281 -26.15 48.25 15.40
CA PRO A 281 -24.97 49.06 15.17
C PRO A 281 -24.39 49.69 16.45
#